data_AF-A0AA40R2R0-F1
#
_entry.id   AF-A0AA40R2R0-F1
#
_cell.length_a   1.000
_cell.length_b   1.000
_cell.length_c   1.000
_cell.angle_alpha   90.00
_cell.angle_beta   90.00
_cell.angle_gamma   90.00
#
_symmetry.space_group_name_H-M   'P 1'
#
loop_
_entity.id
_entity.type
_entity.pdbx_description
1 polymer ?
#
loop_
_entity_poly.entity_id
_entity_poly.type
_entity_poly.pdbx_seq_one_letter_code
_entity_poly.pdbx_strand_id
1 'polypeptide(L)'
;MIQPTSVFKDNLAQLPSIDGIERIDLVNGIGDVVANIENKPGKQGSLAVYHYLRLTFGALDAKAAEHGLAVFAEHTADARNRPGAHPNVDHLLAIAAGGEPLRIEVIPRG
;
A
#
# COMPACT_ATOMS: atom_id res chain seq x y z
N MET A 1 14.47 3.76 -0.61
CA MET A 1 13.22 4.47 -0.29
C MET A 1 13.17 5.72 -1.17
N ILE A 2 12.09 5.95 -1.92
CA ILE A 2 11.93 7.18 -2.71
C ILE A 2 11.70 8.38 -1.79
N GLN A 3 11.94 9.60 -2.28
CA GLN A 3 11.49 10.83 -1.64
C GLN A 3 10.13 11.20 -2.25
N PRO A 4 9.00 11.07 -1.52
CA PRO A 4 7.69 11.35 -2.09
C PRO A 4 7.49 12.83 -2.39
N THR A 5 6.85 13.13 -3.51
CA THR A 5 6.30 14.43 -3.87
C THR A 5 4.83 14.53 -3.47
N SER A 6 4.23 15.70 -3.63
CA SER A 6 2.80 15.92 -3.40
C SER A 6 1.89 15.44 -4.54
N VAL A 7 2.42 14.72 -5.53
CA VAL A 7 1.68 14.23 -6.71
C VAL A 7 1.83 12.72 -6.82
N PHE A 8 0.73 11.97 -6.65
CA PHE A 8 0.74 10.51 -6.62
C PHE A 8 1.31 9.90 -7.90
N LYS A 9 0.97 10.47 -9.05
CA LYS A 9 1.46 9.99 -10.35
C LYS A 9 3.00 10.08 -10.47
N ASP A 10 3.60 11.12 -9.92
CA ASP A 10 5.05 11.31 -9.96
C ASP A 10 5.76 10.34 -9.00
N ASN A 11 5.13 10.04 -7.86
CA ASN A 11 5.60 9.01 -6.93
C ASN A 11 5.52 7.62 -7.56
N LEU A 12 4.39 7.31 -8.21
CA LEU A 12 4.13 6.03 -8.86
C LEU A 12 5.15 5.71 -9.95
N ALA A 13 5.60 6.72 -10.70
CA ALA A 13 6.62 6.56 -11.75
C ALA A 13 8.00 6.12 -11.23
N GLN A 14 8.26 6.26 -9.93
CA GLN A 14 9.51 5.87 -9.28
C GLN A 14 9.46 4.46 -8.67
N LEU A 15 8.28 3.82 -8.68
CA LEU A 15 8.07 2.53 -8.03
C LEU A 15 8.52 1.36 -8.91
N PRO A 16 8.94 0.23 -8.31
CA PRO A 16 9.28 -0.98 -9.04
C PRO A 16 8.10 -1.52 -9.85
N SER A 17 8.40 -2.24 -10.94
CA SER A 17 7.38 -2.88 -11.78
C SER A 17 6.53 -3.88 -10.99
N ILE A 18 5.30 -4.07 -11.46
CA ILE A 18 4.28 -5.01 -10.96
C ILE A 18 3.90 -6.07 -11.99
N ASP A 19 4.62 -6.18 -13.11
CA ASP A 19 4.23 -7.03 -14.25
C ASP A 19 4.15 -8.52 -13.91
N GLY A 20 4.98 -8.97 -12.97
CA GLY A 20 5.02 -10.36 -12.48
C GLY A 20 4.08 -10.64 -11.30
N ILE A 21 3.24 -9.69 -10.89
CA ILE A 21 2.40 -9.81 -9.69
C ILE A 21 0.95 -10.08 -10.10
N GLU A 22 0.36 -11.15 -9.59
CA GLU A 22 -1.07 -11.45 -9.73
C GLU A 22 -1.88 -10.59 -8.76
N ARG A 23 -1.49 -10.60 -7.49
CA ARG A 23 -2.09 -9.80 -6.42
C ARG A 23 -1.15 -9.67 -5.22
N ILE A 24 -1.54 -8.83 -4.29
CA ILE A 24 -0.96 -8.74 -2.94
C ILE A 24 -2.04 -9.09 -1.92
N ASP A 25 -1.69 -9.94 -0.96
CA ASP A 25 -2.52 -10.26 0.20
C ASP A 25 -1.93 -9.57 1.44
N LEU A 26 -2.78 -8.91 2.25
CA LEU A 26 -2.40 -8.34 3.54
C LEU A 26 -2.79 -9.31 4.64
N VAL A 27 -1.81 -9.73 5.45
CA VAL A 27 -1.98 -10.83 6.41
C VAL A 27 -1.75 -10.32 7.83
N ASN A 28 -2.66 -10.63 8.74
CA ASN A 28 -2.57 -10.20 10.13
C ASN A 28 -1.59 -11.07 10.97
N GLY A 29 -1.45 -10.73 12.25
CA GLY A 29 -0.56 -11.44 13.18
C GLY A 29 -0.91 -12.92 13.41
N ILE A 30 -2.17 -13.32 13.18
CA ILE A 30 -2.64 -14.71 13.35
C ILE A 30 -2.65 -15.51 12.04
N GLY A 31 -2.34 -14.89 10.91
CA GLY A 31 -2.21 -15.57 9.62
C GLY A 31 -3.42 -15.42 8.68
N ASP A 32 -4.44 -14.64 9.05
CA ASP A 32 -5.60 -14.42 8.18
C ASP A 32 -5.31 -13.33 7.15
N VAL A 33 -5.77 -13.56 5.91
CA VAL A 33 -5.82 -12.54 4.87
C VAL A 33 -6.95 -11.57 5.19
N VAL A 34 -6.61 -10.32 5.53
CA VAL A 34 -7.58 -9.28 5.90
C VAL A 34 -7.93 -8.34 4.73
N ALA A 35 -7.12 -8.31 3.68
CA ALA A 35 -7.39 -7.59 2.45
C ALA A 35 -6.57 -8.15 1.29
N ASN A 36 -7.03 -7.92 0.06
CA ASN A 36 -6.26 -8.21 -1.16
C ASN A 36 -6.28 -7.05 -2.15
N ILE A 37 -5.22 -6.95 -2.93
CA ILE A 37 -5.03 -5.96 -3.99
C ILE A 37 -4.70 -6.73 -5.26
N GLU A 38 -5.69 -6.90 -6.13
CA GLU A 38 -5.51 -7.59 -7.40
C GLU A 38 -4.83 -6.68 -8.44
N ASN A 39 -4.00 -7.26 -9.31
CA ASN A 39 -3.43 -6.56 -10.47
C ASN A 39 -4.48 -6.40 -11.58
N LYS A 40 -5.43 -5.49 -11.36
CA LYS A 40 -6.54 -5.16 -12.27
C LYS A 40 -6.64 -3.64 -12.49
N PRO A 41 -7.22 -3.17 -13.62
CA PRO A 41 -7.45 -1.76 -13.88
C PRO A 41 -8.11 -1.05 -12.67
N GLY A 42 -7.59 0.12 -12.30
CA GLY A 42 -8.03 0.89 -11.13
C GLY A 42 -7.39 0.52 -9.80
N LYS A 43 -6.76 -0.67 -9.66
CA LYS A 43 -6.05 -1.08 -8.42
C LYS A 43 -4.53 -1.06 -8.54
N GLN A 44 -3.99 -0.94 -9.74
CA GLN A 44 -2.55 -1.05 -10.04
C GLN A 44 -1.68 -0.02 -9.29
N GLY A 45 -2.19 1.19 -9.07
CA GLY A 45 -1.48 2.20 -8.28
C GLY A 45 -1.23 1.71 -6.85
N SER A 46 -2.25 1.21 -6.16
CA SER A 46 -2.08 0.65 -4.82
C SER A 46 -1.21 -0.61 -4.83
N LEU A 47 -1.35 -1.47 -5.84
CA LEU A 47 -0.51 -2.66 -5.96
C LEU A 47 0.98 -2.30 -5.99
N ALA A 48 1.35 -1.30 -6.80
CA ALA A 48 2.73 -0.82 -6.89
C ALA A 48 3.23 -0.23 -5.57
N VAL A 49 2.40 0.57 -4.87
CA VAL A 49 2.76 1.11 -3.55
C VAL A 49 3.02 0.00 -2.54
N TYR A 50 2.11 -0.97 -2.43
CA TYR A 50 2.26 -2.06 -1.45
C TYR A 50 3.42 -2.99 -1.79
N HIS A 51 3.67 -3.26 -3.08
CA HIS A 51 4.86 -3.99 -3.52
C HIS A 51 6.15 -3.25 -3.10
N TYR A 52 6.21 -1.95 -3.34
CA TYR A 52 7.33 -1.11 -2.94
C TYR A 52 7.54 -1.10 -1.41
N LEU A 53 6.46 -0.99 -0.63
CA LEU A 53 6.53 -1.02 0.84
C LEU A 53 7.09 -2.37 1.32
N ARG A 54 6.64 -3.48 0.73
CA ARG A 54 7.16 -4.82 1.04
C ARG A 54 8.66 -4.95 0.77
N LEU A 55 9.15 -4.40 -0.34
CA LEU A 55 10.57 -4.43 -0.68
C LEU A 55 11.41 -3.51 0.21
N THR A 56 10.84 -2.38 0.65
CA THR A 56 11.58 -1.34 1.38
C THR A 56 11.62 -1.59 2.89
N PHE A 57 10.54 -2.11 3.47
CA PHE A 57 10.36 -2.21 4.93
C PHE A 57 10.25 -3.65 5.43
N GLY A 58 9.92 -4.62 4.57
CA GLY A 58 9.73 -6.03 4.94
C GLY A 58 8.37 -6.32 5.62
N ALA A 59 7.90 -5.45 6.52
CA ALA A 59 6.58 -5.49 7.14
C ALA A 59 5.84 -4.16 6.96
N LEU A 60 4.51 -4.19 7.08
CA LEU A 60 3.66 -2.99 7.07
C LEU A 60 3.38 -2.54 8.51
N ASP A 61 4.38 -1.94 9.13
CA ASP A 61 4.28 -1.31 10.45
C ASP A 61 3.94 0.20 10.34
N ALA A 62 3.86 0.90 11.47
CA ALA A 62 3.54 2.32 11.51
C ALA A 62 4.47 3.17 10.63
N LYS A 63 5.77 2.87 10.60
CA LYS A 63 6.75 3.61 9.79
C LYS A 63 6.54 3.36 8.29
N ALA A 64 6.32 2.10 7.89
CA ALA A 64 6.00 1.75 6.51
C ALA A 64 4.66 2.40 6.08
N ALA A 65 3.68 2.44 6.98
CA ALA A 65 2.38 3.04 6.73
C ALA A 65 2.46 4.56 6.55
N GLU A 66 3.17 5.27 7.44
CA GLU A 66 3.42 6.71 7.29
C GLU A 66 4.11 7.05 5.96
N HIS A 67 5.13 6.27 5.59
CA HIS A 67 5.79 6.44 4.31
C HIS A 67 4.83 6.15 3.14
N GLY A 68 4.03 5.09 3.22
CA GLY A 68 3.01 4.76 2.23
C GLY A 68 1.99 5.88 2.04
N LEU A 69 1.54 6.50 3.14
CA LEU A 69 0.64 7.66 3.11
C LEU A 69 1.29 8.87 2.41
N ALA A 70 2.59 9.10 2.61
CA ALA A 70 3.31 10.14 1.87
C ALA A 70 3.40 9.80 0.36
N VAL A 71 3.63 8.53 0.01
CA VAL A 71 3.66 8.05 -1.38
C VAL A 71 2.30 8.24 -2.06
N PHE A 72 1.19 7.95 -1.36
CA PHE A 72 -0.18 8.16 -1.85
C PHE A 72 -0.57 9.64 -2.03
N ALA A 73 0.23 10.57 -1.51
CA ALA A 73 0.14 12.01 -1.75
C ALA A 73 -1.31 12.56 -1.58
N GLU A 74 -1.89 13.16 -2.62
CA GLU A 74 -3.22 13.77 -2.59
C GLU A 74 -4.33 12.81 -2.16
N HIS A 75 -4.18 11.50 -2.40
CA HIS A 75 -5.17 10.49 -1.97
C HIS A 75 -5.22 10.31 -0.46
N THR A 76 -4.13 10.59 0.26
CA THR A 76 -4.11 10.55 1.72
C THR A 76 -5.00 11.63 2.33
N ALA A 77 -4.94 12.85 1.79
CA ALA A 77 -5.81 13.94 2.25
C ALA A 77 -7.28 13.62 1.98
N ASP A 78 -7.57 13.07 0.80
CA ASP A 78 -8.93 12.69 0.41
C ASP A 78 -9.50 11.54 1.28
N ALA A 79 -8.70 10.51 1.59
CA ALA A 79 -9.10 9.41 2.47
C ALA A 79 -9.45 9.88 3.89
N ARG A 80 -8.67 10.83 4.45
CA ARG A 80 -8.96 11.43 5.76
C ARG A 80 -10.30 12.16 5.79
N ASN A 81 -10.66 12.81 4.69
CA ASN A 81 -11.92 13.57 4.57
C ASN A 81 -13.11 12.69 4.21
N ARG A 82 -12.88 11.53 3.58
CA ARG A 82 -13.91 10.59 3.13
C ARG A 82 -13.54 9.15 3.49
N PRO A 83 -13.66 8.76 4.78
CA PRO A 83 -13.33 7.39 5.21
C PRO A 83 -14.05 6.33 4.37
N GLY A 84 -13.32 5.33 3.89
CA GLY A 84 -13.84 4.27 3.03
C GLY A 84 -13.79 4.57 1.52
N ALA A 85 -13.47 5.80 1.12
CA ALA A 85 -13.29 6.15 -0.30
C ALA A 85 -12.03 5.52 -0.91
N HIS A 86 -11.02 5.24 -0.08
CA HIS A 86 -9.74 4.67 -0.49
C HIS A 86 -9.32 3.53 0.43
N PRO A 87 -9.91 2.32 0.30
CA PRO A 87 -9.67 1.23 1.25
C PRO A 87 -8.19 0.93 1.50
N ASN A 88 -7.35 1.00 0.46
CA ASN A 88 -5.92 0.78 0.57
C ASN A 88 -5.17 1.90 1.30
N VAL A 89 -5.67 3.12 1.28
CA VAL A 89 -5.12 4.24 2.06
C VAL A 89 -5.65 4.18 3.50
N ASP A 90 -6.91 3.77 3.67
CA ASP A 90 -7.55 3.60 4.97
C ASP A 90 -6.81 2.55 5.84
N HIS A 91 -6.35 1.45 5.25
CA HIS A 91 -5.49 0.48 5.95
C HIS A 91 -4.20 1.11 6.48
N LEU A 92 -3.55 1.97 5.68
CA LEU A 92 -2.33 2.66 6.11
C LEU A 92 -2.62 3.68 7.22
N LEU A 93 -3.74 4.42 7.11
CA LEU A 93 -4.16 5.35 8.15
C LEU A 93 -4.37 4.63 9.49
N ALA A 94 -5.03 3.46 9.48
CA ALA A 94 -5.26 2.68 10.69
C ALA A 94 -3.95 2.19 11.33
N ILE A 95 -3.01 1.66 10.53
CA ILE A 95 -1.72 1.17 11.01
C ILE A 95 -0.87 2.33 11.54
N ALA A 96 -0.82 3.46 10.83
CA ALA A 96 -0.10 4.66 11.28
C ALA A 96 -0.69 5.22 12.59
N ALA A 97 -1.99 5.01 12.86
CA ALA A 97 -2.65 5.40 14.11
C ALA A 97 -2.45 4.41 15.26
N GLY A 98 -1.57 3.41 15.12
CA GLY A 98 -1.28 2.41 16.15
C GLY A 98 -2.04 1.09 16.01
N GLY A 99 -2.67 0.85 14.85
CA GLY A 99 -3.20 -0.47 14.51
C GLY A 99 -2.11 -1.53 14.38
N GLU A 100 -2.52 -2.80 14.47
CA GLU A 100 -1.62 -3.95 14.35
C GLU A 100 -0.88 -3.96 13.01
N PRO A 101 0.44 -4.25 13.00
CA PRO A 101 1.20 -4.35 11.76
C PRO A 101 0.71 -5.54 10.93
N LEU A 102 0.78 -5.40 9.60
CA LEU A 102 0.43 -6.45 8.66
C LEU A 102 1.66 -6.98 7.92
N ARG A 103 1.62 -8.23 7.50
CA ARG A 103 2.54 -8.75 6.49
C ARG A 103 1.98 -8.50 5.10
N ILE A 104 2.87 -8.21 4.15
CA ILE A 104 2.52 -8.08 2.74
C ILE A 104 3.04 -9.34 2.02
N GLU A 105 2.11 -10.14 1.49
CA GLU A 105 2.42 -11.34 0.71
C GLU A 105 2.18 -11.06 -0.77
N VAL A 106 3.21 -11.26 -1.59
CA VAL A 106 3.16 -11.02 -3.04
C VAL A 106 2.87 -12.34 -3.73
N ILE A 107 1.76 -12.41 -4.46
CA ILE A 107 1.37 -13.58 -5.23
C ILE A 107 1.83 -13.38 -6.68
N PRO A 108 2.75 -14.21 -7.20
CA PRO A 108 3.26 -14.06 -8.56
C PRO A 108 2.21 -14.45 -9.60
N ARG A 109 2.29 -13.86 -10.81
CA ARG A 109 1.55 -14.39 -11.97
C ARG A 109 2.12 -15.75 -12.35
N GLY A 110 1.22 -16.69 -12.66
CA GLY A 110 1.55 -17.97 -13.28
C GLY A 110 2.01 -17.85 -14.73
#